data_AF-A0A2P8F960-F1
#
_entry.id   AF-A0A2P8F960-F1
#
_cell.length_a   1.000
_cell.length_b   1.000
_cell.length_c   1.000
_cell.angle_alpha   90.00
_cell.angle_beta   90.00
_cell.angle_gamma   90.00
#
_symmetry.space_group_name_H-M   'P 1'
#
loop_
_entity.id
_entity.type
_entity.pdbx_description
1 polymer ?
#
loop_
_entity_poly.entity_id
_entity_poly.type
_entity_poly.pdbx_seq_one_letter_code
_entity_poly.pdbx_strand_id
1 'polypeptide(L)' 'KTGSLSRSDRLAKYNQLIRIEETLGETAEYAGKSILKAQ' A
#
# COMPACT_ATOMS: atom_id res chain seq x y z
N LYS A 1 -9.20 0.60 1.12
CA LYS A 1 -9.66 0.45 -0.29
C LYS A 1 -9.48 1.78 -1.02
N THR A 2 -8.28 2.06 -1.49
CA THR A 2 -8.01 3.22 -2.36
C THR A 2 -8.41 2.79 -3.77
N GLY A 3 -9.37 3.46 -4.41
CA GLY A 3 -9.95 2.97 -5.68
C GLY A 3 -8.97 2.99 -6.88
N SER A 4 -9.49 2.81 -8.10
CA SER A 4 -8.76 2.84 -9.39
C SER A 4 -7.65 3.90 -9.51
N LEU A 5 -6.54 3.51 -10.16
CA LEU A 5 -5.26 4.21 -10.30
C LEU A 5 -5.30 5.51 -11.14
N SER A 6 -6.44 5.87 -11.73
CA SER A 6 -6.53 6.93 -12.72
C SER A 6 -6.63 8.36 -12.17
N ARG A 7 -6.67 8.56 -10.84
CA ARG A 7 -6.79 9.91 -10.24
C ARG A 7 -5.61 10.26 -9.32
N SER A 8 -5.13 11.50 -9.45
CA SER A 8 -3.95 12.03 -8.74
C SER A 8 -4.05 11.95 -7.22
N ASP A 9 -5.25 12.10 -6.65
CA ASP A 9 -5.50 11.95 -5.20
C ASP A 9 -5.16 10.54 -4.68
N ARG A 10 -5.23 9.54 -5.55
CA ARG A 10 -4.94 8.14 -5.23
C ARG A 10 -3.48 7.81 -5.49
N LEU A 11 -2.93 8.35 -6.58
CA LEU A 11 -1.51 8.26 -6.87
C LEU A 11 -0.68 8.80 -5.68
N ALA A 12 -1.12 9.91 -5.07
CA ALA A 12 -0.50 10.45 -3.87
C ALA A 12 -0.47 9.45 -2.70
N LYS A 13 -1.54 8.65 -2.50
CA LYS A 13 -1.59 7.62 -1.45
C LYS A 13 -0.67 6.44 -1.76
N TYR A 14 -0.58 6.00 -3.02
CA TYR A 14 0.36 4.95 -3.43
C TYR A 14 1.81 5.41 -3.28
N ASN A 15 2.13 6.62 -3.74
CA ASN A 15 3.47 7.21 -3.60
C ASN A 15 3.86 7.37 -2.13
N GLN A 16 2.90 7.67 -1.25
CA GLN A 16 3.17 7.73 0.18
C GLN A 16 3.49 6.36 0.77
N LEU A 17 2.80 5.29 0.35
CA LEU A 17 3.13 3.92 0.77
C LEU A 17 4.52 3.50 0.30
N ILE A 18 4.88 3.83 -0.96
CA ILE A 18 6.23 3.57 -1.50
C ILE A 18 7.29 4.26 -0.65
N ARG A 19 7.11 5.55 -0.32
CA ARG A 19 8.06 6.27 0.55
C ARG A 19 8.18 5.66 1.95
N ILE A 20 7.07 5.19 2.52
CA ILE A 20 7.05 4.53 3.83
C ILE A 20 7.80 3.20 3.77
N GLU A 21 7.59 2.41 2.71
CA GLU A 21 8.31 1.16 2.46
C GLU A 21 9.82 1.41 2.31
N GLU A 22 10.22 2.39 1.49
CA GLU A 22 11.62 2.79 1.33
C GLU A 22 12.26 3.24 2.65
N THR A 23 11.50 3.93 3.52
CA THR A 23 12.00 4.41 4.82
C THR A 23 12.16 3.27 5.84
N LEU A 24 11.27 2.29 5.81
CA LEU A 24 11.26 1.16 6.74
C LEU A 24 12.18 0.01 6.30
N GLY A 25 12.56 -0.04 5.02
CA GLY A 25 13.45 -1.06 4.45
C GLY A 25 12.97 -2.48 4.79
N GLU A 26 13.85 -3.30 5.36
CA GLU A 26 13.55 -4.69 5.71
C GLU A 26 12.51 -4.85 6.84
N THR A 27 12.13 -3.77 7.53
CA THR A 27 11.12 -3.81 8.61
C THR A 27 9.70 -3.68 8.05
N ALA A 28 9.53 -3.24 6.79
CA ALA A 28 8.22 -3.19 6.16
C ALA A 28 7.82 -4.57 5.63
N GLU A 29 6.74 -5.13 6.19
CA GLU A 29 6.19 -6.41 5.73
C GLU A 29 4.86 -6.20 4.99
N TYR A 30 4.81 -6.63 3.72
CA TYR A 30 3.56 -6.66 2.96
C TYR A 30 2.73 -7.90 3.32
N ALA A 31 1.67 -7.68 4.10
CA ALA A 31 0.83 -8.75 4.64
C ALA A 31 0.10 -9.63 3.59
N GLY A 32 0.03 -9.22 2.32
CA GLY A 32 -0.48 -10.05 1.23
C GLY A 32 -1.91 -10.58 1.47
N LYS A 33 -2.14 -11.88 1.21
CA LYS A 33 -3.48 -12.50 1.36
C LYS A 33 -3.85 -12.79 2.81
N SER A 34 -2.92 -12.72 3.77
CA SER A 34 -3.20 -13.01 5.19
C SER A 34 -4.24 -12.06 5.78
N ILE A 35 -4.36 -10.85 5.23
CA ILE A 35 -5.33 -9.85 5.68
C ILE A 35 -6.77 -10.15 5.23
N LEU A 36 -6.92 -11.03 4.23
CA LEU A 36 -8.22 -11.36 3.69
C LEU A 36 -8.86 -12.38 4.62
N LYS A 37 -9.94 -11.98 5.29
CA LYS A 37 -10.75 -12.92 6.08
C LYS A 37 -11.28 -14.01 5.14
N ALA A 38 -11.08 -15.26 5.52
CA ALA A 38 -11.75 -16.38 4.88
C ALA A 38 -13.27 -16.16 5.03
N GLN A 39 -13.97 -16.23 3.91
CA GLN A 39 -15.42 -16.05 3.82
C GLN A 39 -16.16 -17.26 4.38
#